data_AF-A0A131ZSP9-F1
#
_entry.id   AF-A0A131ZSP9-F1
#
_cell.length_a   1.000
_cell.length_b   1.000
_cell.length_c   1.000
_cell.angle_alpha   90.00
_cell.angle_beta   90.00
_cell.angle_gamma   90.00
#
_symmetry.space_group_name_H-M   'P 1'
#
loop_
_entity.id
_entity.type
_entity.pdbx_description
1 polymer ?
#
loop_
_entity_poly.entity_id
_entity_poly.type
_entity_poly.pdbx_seq_one_letter_code
_entity_poly.pdbx_strand_id
1 'polypeptide(L)'
;MSEDNRKTDSDFENFDDGNNEPKRNSPIQKENGEELRQKIIDIKNEGNNCFANKDYQEAIKSYSKALELCHHDDMDDRQTKVILFSNIAAAKDHLELSEEAIDFCTKALELNANHQKALLRRAHLYKKCDRLDESLADFNRFYELCPNDHSIRPIVIELKARIEERNEKMKTEMLSKLKNLGNMVLKPFGLSTDNFQCVQNPETGSYSVNFQSNNNPK
;
A
#
# COMPACT_ATOMS: atom_id res chain seq x y z
N MET A 1 4.43 5.25 -51.68
CA MET A 1 3.50 4.14 -51.45
C MET A 1 4.11 3.34 -50.32
N SER A 2 3.95 3.75 -49.06
CA SER A 2 2.77 3.53 -48.22
C SER A 2 2.53 2.03 -48.00
N GLU A 3 2.93 1.49 -46.85
CA GLU A 3 1.99 1.10 -45.79
C GLU A 3 2.72 0.58 -44.54
N ASP A 4 2.18 1.03 -43.41
CA ASP A 4 2.48 0.74 -42.00
C ASP A 4 1.87 -0.62 -41.64
N ASN A 5 2.51 -1.41 -40.75
CA ASN A 5 1.76 -2.12 -39.72
C ASN A 5 2.66 -2.77 -38.65
N ARG A 6 2.53 -2.20 -37.45
CA ARG A 6 2.94 -2.73 -36.15
C ARG A 6 2.21 -4.05 -35.83
N LYS A 7 2.91 -5.03 -35.27
CA LYS A 7 2.32 -6.11 -34.47
C LYS A 7 3.04 -6.19 -33.14
N THR A 8 2.23 -6.19 -32.09
CA THR A 8 2.57 -6.20 -30.67
C THR A 8 2.80 -7.62 -30.17
N ASP A 9 3.88 -7.80 -29.41
CA ASP A 9 4.22 -9.00 -28.67
C ASP A 9 3.25 -9.21 -27.49
N SER A 10 2.64 -10.40 -27.43
CA SER A 10 1.90 -10.87 -26.26
C SER A 10 2.01 -12.39 -26.14
N ASP A 11 3.18 -12.88 -25.74
CA ASP A 11 3.44 -14.30 -25.47
C ASP A 11 4.16 -14.47 -24.12
N PHE A 12 3.42 -14.93 -23.10
CA PHE A 12 3.85 -15.68 -21.89
C PHE A 12 2.61 -15.72 -20.97
N GLU A 13 2.03 -16.84 -20.51
CA GLU A 13 2.58 -18.08 -19.99
C GLU A 13 1.52 -19.20 -20.08
N ASN A 14 1.93 -20.42 -20.40
CA ASN A 14 1.24 -21.65 -20.01
C ASN A 14 2.31 -22.66 -19.56
N PHE A 15 2.48 -22.80 -18.25
CA PHE A 15 3.25 -23.89 -17.65
C PHE A 15 2.25 -24.85 -16.98
N ASP A 16 2.15 -26.03 -17.57
CA ASP A 16 1.40 -27.19 -17.11
C ASP A 16 2.35 -28.07 -16.27
N ASP A 17 2.01 -28.34 -15.01
CA ASP A 17 2.70 -29.34 -14.21
C ASP A 17 1.67 -30.34 -13.67
N GLY A 18 1.75 -31.54 -14.22
CA GLY A 18 0.84 -32.64 -13.92
C GLY A 18 1.28 -33.41 -12.69
N ASN A 19 0.32 -33.73 -11.82
CA ASN A 19 0.31 -35.02 -11.12
C ASN A 19 -1.11 -35.40 -10.66
N ASN A 20 -1.47 -36.63 -11.01
CA ASN A 20 -2.76 -37.31 -10.81
C ASN A 20 -2.94 -37.81 -9.36
N GLU A 21 -4.14 -37.65 -8.80
CA GLU A 21 -4.85 -38.72 -8.07
C GLU A 21 -6.38 -38.45 -8.02
N PRO A 22 -7.23 -39.49 -7.91
CA PRO A 22 -8.57 -39.47 -8.47
C PRO A 22 -9.62 -39.00 -7.46
N LYS A 23 -10.28 -37.87 -7.74
CA LYS A 23 -11.55 -37.51 -7.09
C LYS A 23 -12.70 -37.73 -8.06
N ARG A 24 -13.60 -38.61 -7.61
CA ARG A 24 -14.84 -39.08 -8.25
C ARG A 24 -15.75 -37.88 -8.56
N ASN A 25 -15.54 -37.24 -9.71
CA ASN A 25 -16.38 -36.13 -10.17
C ASN A 25 -17.36 -36.63 -11.23
N SER A 26 -18.64 -36.63 -10.89
CA SER A 26 -19.73 -36.88 -11.84
C SER A 26 -19.74 -35.80 -12.94
N PRO A 27 -19.94 -36.16 -14.22
CA PRO A 27 -19.88 -35.20 -15.34
C PRO A 27 -20.82 -33.99 -15.19
N ILE A 28 -22.00 -34.21 -14.60
CA ILE A 28 -23.08 -33.22 -14.47
C ILE A 28 -22.73 -32.07 -13.50
N GLN A 29 -21.91 -32.33 -12.47
CA GLN A 29 -21.49 -31.28 -11.52
C GLN A 29 -20.33 -30.43 -12.05
N LYS A 30 -19.52 -30.98 -12.96
CA LYS A 30 -18.41 -30.26 -13.59
C LYS A 30 -18.89 -29.23 -14.60
N GLU A 31 -19.89 -29.58 -15.42
CA GLU A 31 -20.48 -28.68 -16.42
C GLU A 31 -21.05 -27.40 -15.77
N ASN A 32 -21.81 -27.53 -14.68
CA ASN A 32 -22.38 -26.39 -13.96
C ASN A 32 -21.31 -25.45 -13.38
N GLY A 33 -20.15 -25.98 -12.97
CA GLY A 33 -19.03 -25.18 -12.49
C GLY A 33 -18.31 -24.42 -13.60
N GLU A 34 -18.10 -25.05 -14.75
CA GLU A 34 -17.48 -24.40 -15.91
C GLU A 34 -18.36 -23.25 -16.45
N GLU A 35 -19.66 -23.47 -16.55
CA GLU A 35 -20.62 -22.42 -16.92
C GLU A 35 -20.60 -21.24 -15.94
N LEU A 36 -20.55 -21.52 -14.64
CA LEU A 36 -20.45 -20.46 -13.61
C LEU A 36 -19.14 -19.67 -13.73
N ARG A 37 -18.00 -20.35 -13.96
CA ARG A 37 -16.71 -19.68 -14.20
C ARG A 37 -16.76 -18.78 -15.42
N GLN A 38 -17.32 -19.28 -16.53
CA GLN A 38 -17.47 -18.49 -17.74
C GLN A 38 -18.33 -17.24 -17.47
N LYS A 39 -19.45 -17.39 -16.76
CA LYS A 39 -20.32 -16.28 -16.37
C LYS A 39 -19.59 -15.22 -15.52
N ILE A 40 -18.74 -15.65 -14.58
CA ILE A 40 -17.91 -14.73 -13.78
C ILE A 40 -16.93 -13.97 -14.68
N ILE A 41 -16.29 -14.66 -15.63
CA ILE A 41 -15.36 -14.04 -16.59
C ILE A 41 -16.10 -13.01 -17.46
N ASP A 42 -17.29 -13.33 -17.95
CA ASP A 42 -18.08 -12.44 -18.80
C ASP A 42 -18.49 -11.17 -18.05
N ILE A 43 -18.99 -11.30 -16.81
CA ILE A 43 -19.37 -10.16 -15.96
C ILE A 43 -18.13 -9.31 -15.60
N LYS A 44 -16.99 -9.95 -15.31
CA LYS A 44 -15.73 -9.23 -15.10
C LYS A 44 -15.33 -8.44 -16.35
N ASN A 45 -15.47 -9.02 -17.54
CA ASN A 45 -15.15 -8.35 -18.80
C ASN A 45 -16.12 -7.20 -19.11
N GLU A 46 -17.40 -7.33 -18.77
CA GLU A 46 -18.35 -6.23 -18.79
C GLU A 46 -17.88 -5.08 -17.89
N GLY A 47 -17.45 -5.39 -16.66
CA GLY A 47 -16.85 -4.40 -15.75
C GLY A 47 -15.60 -3.72 -16.34
N ASN A 48 -14.72 -4.49 -17.01
CA ASN A 48 -13.55 -3.96 -17.69
C ASN A 48 -13.94 -2.99 -18.82
N ASN A 49 -14.99 -3.31 -19.58
CA ASN A 49 -15.50 -2.44 -20.65
C ASN A 49 -16.08 -1.14 -20.08
N CYS A 50 -16.90 -1.21 -19.02
CA CYS A 50 -17.39 -0.02 -18.31
C CYS A 50 -16.24 0.83 -17.79
N PHE A 51 -15.20 0.20 -17.21
CA PHE A 51 -14.02 0.89 -16.73
C PHE A 51 -13.28 1.62 -17.85
N ALA A 52 -13.08 0.96 -19.00
CA ALA A 52 -12.45 1.57 -20.17
C ALA A 52 -13.26 2.76 -20.71
N ASN A 53 -14.59 2.70 -20.61
CA ASN A 53 -15.50 3.79 -20.98
C ASN A 53 -15.59 4.91 -19.92
N LYS A 54 -14.85 4.80 -18.80
CA LYS A 54 -14.90 5.71 -17.64
C LYS A 54 -16.22 5.69 -16.87
N ASP A 55 -17.06 4.68 -17.10
CA ASP A 55 -18.30 4.44 -16.36
C ASP A 55 -17.98 3.67 -15.06
N TYR A 56 -17.22 4.32 -14.17
CA TYR A 56 -16.64 3.65 -12.99
C TYR A 56 -17.68 3.08 -12.02
N GLN A 57 -18.85 3.72 -11.91
CA GLN A 57 -19.96 3.23 -11.07
C GLN A 57 -20.51 1.89 -11.61
N GLU A 58 -20.73 1.78 -12.92
CA GLU A 58 -21.18 0.53 -13.54
C GLU A 58 -20.09 -0.53 -13.50
N ALA A 59 -18.82 -0.14 -13.68
CA ALA A 59 -17.70 -1.06 -13.52
C ALA A 59 -17.69 -1.70 -12.11
N ILE A 60 -17.88 -0.90 -11.06
CA ILE A 60 -17.96 -1.39 -9.67
C ILE A 60 -19.13 -2.37 -9.50
N LYS A 61 -20.31 -2.06 -10.03
CA LYS A 61 -21.48 -2.94 -9.96
C LYS A 61 -21.19 -4.29 -10.63
N SER A 62 -20.63 -4.30 -11.83
CA SER A 62 -20.29 -5.53 -12.54
C SER A 62 -19.24 -6.35 -11.78
N TYR A 63 -18.15 -5.74 -11.32
CA TYR A 63 -17.14 -6.46 -10.53
C TYR A 63 -17.71 -7.01 -9.20
N SER A 64 -18.60 -6.27 -8.54
CA SER A 64 -19.23 -6.70 -7.29
C SER A 64 -20.15 -7.91 -7.53
N LYS A 65 -20.91 -7.89 -8.61
CA LYS A 65 -21.72 -9.04 -9.06
C LYS A 65 -20.86 -10.26 -9.37
N ALA A 66 -19.70 -10.07 -10.02
CA ALA A 66 -18.75 -11.16 -10.24
C ALA A 66 -18.20 -11.73 -8.92
N LEU A 67 -17.92 -10.89 -7.92
CA LEU A 67 -17.48 -11.32 -6.59
C LEU A 67 -18.56 -12.13 -5.86
N GLU A 68 -19.82 -11.73 -5.93
CA GLU A 68 -20.94 -12.46 -5.31
C GLU A 68 -21.03 -13.89 -5.85
N LEU A 69 -20.82 -14.09 -7.16
CA LEU A 69 -20.78 -15.41 -7.78
C LEU A 69 -19.56 -16.25 -7.36
N CYS A 70 -18.47 -15.61 -6.93
CA CYS A 70 -17.28 -16.29 -6.42
C CYS A 70 -17.45 -16.82 -4.97
N HIS A 71 -18.59 -16.55 -4.30
CA HIS A 71 -18.88 -17.06 -2.95
C HIS A 71 -19.64 -18.39 -2.96
N HIS A 72 -19.89 -19.00 -4.12
CA HIS A 72 -20.57 -20.29 -4.21
C HIS A 72 -19.67 -21.44 -3.75
N ASP A 73 -20.20 -22.36 -2.93
CA ASP A 73 -19.47 -23.34 -2.09
C ASP A 73 -18.44 -24.26 -2.80
N ASP A 74 -18.45 -24.34 -4.13
CA ASP A 74 -17.54 -25.19 -4.92
C ASP A 74 -16.44 -24.39 -5.66
N MET A 75 -16.37 -23.06 -5.48
CA MET A 75 -15.44 -22.18 -6.20
C MET A 75 -14.63 -21.30 -5.23
N ASP A 76 -13.53 -21.83 -4.70
CA ASP A 76 -12.51 -20.98 -4.08
C ASP A 76 -11.53 -20.42 -5.13
N ASP A 77 -12.06 -19.60 -6.05
CA ASP A 77 -11.21 -18.88 -7.00
C ASP A 77 -10.63 -17.62 -6.37
N ARG A 78 -9.65 -17.86 -5.49
CA ARG A 78 -8.91 -16.82 -4.77
C ARG A 78 -8.28 -15.81 -5.72
N GLN A 79 -7.76 -16.28 -6.85
CA GLN A 79 -7.08 -15.43 -7.82
C GLN A 79 -8.05 -14.46 -8.49
N THR A 80 -9.23 -14.93 -8.90
CA THR A 80 -10.27 -14.05 -9.47
C THR A 80 -10.76 -13.04 -8.44
N LYS A 81 -10.95 -13.44 -7.16
CA LYS A 81 -11.31 -12.50 -6.08
C LYS A 81 -10.28 -11.39 -5.90
N VAL A 82 -8.98 -11.73 -5.89
CA VAL A 82 -7.88 -10.75 -5.80
C VAL A 82 -7.97 -9.73 -6.94
N ILE A 83 -8.15 -10.21 -8.18
CA ILE A 83 -8.25 -9.35 -9.37
C ILE A 83 -9.47 -8.43 -9.28
N LEU A 84 -10.64 -8.98 -8.90
CA LEU A 84 -11.87 -8.20 -8.79
C LEU A 84 -11.77 -7.12 -7.70
N PHE A 85 -11.22 -7.44 -6.53
CA PHE A 85 -10.96 -6.43 -5.50
C PHE A 85 -10.00 -5.34 -5.97
N SER A 86 -8.90 -5.70 -6.66
CA SER A 86 -7.98 -4.73 -7.24
C SER A 86 -8.63 -3.83 -8.31
N ASN A 87 -9.57 -4.37 -9.10
CA ASN A 87 -10.29 -3.62 -10.12
C ASN A 87 -11.35 -2.68 -9.51
N ILE A 88 -12.06 -3.11 -8.46
CA ILE A 88 -12.97 -2.24 -7.71
C ILE A 88 -12.20 -1.08 -7.09
N ALA A 89 -11.04 -1.36 -6.46
CA ALA A 89 -10.18 -0.31 -5.92
C ALA A 89 -9.77 0.71 -6.99
N ALA A 90 -9.47 0.23 -8.21
CA ALA A 90 -9.17 1.11 -9.34
C ALA A 90 -10.32 2.06 -9.67
N ALA A 91 -11.54 1.52 -9.78
CA ALA A 91 -12.71 2.30 -10.11
C ALA A 91 -13.08 3.29 -8.99
N LYS A 92 -12.93 2.88 -7.72
CA LYS A 92 -13.13 3.75 -6.55
C LYS A 92 -12.13 4.91 -6.49
N ASP A 93 -10.87 4.66 -6.82
CA ASP A 93 -9.84 5.71 -6.90
C ASP A 93 -10.21 6.79 -7.95
N HIS A 94 -10.67 6.38 -9.13
CA HIS A 94 -11.17 7.31 -10.16
C HIS A 94 -12.41 8.11 -9.76
N LEU A 95 -13.17 7.62 -8.77
CA LEU A 95 -14.32 8.33 -8.17
C LEU A 95 -13.93 9.16 -6.94
N GLU A 96 -12.62 9.30 -6.67
CA GLU A 96 -12.06 10.01 -5.51
C GLU A 96 -12.42 9.40 -4.15
N LEU A 97 -12.95 8.18 -4.13
CA LEU A 97 -13.30 7.43 -2.91
C LEU A 97 -12.06 6.71 -2.35
N SER A 98 -11.09 7.50 -1.90
CA SER A 98 -9.72 7.03 -1.63
C SER A 98 -9.63 6.01 -0.48
N GLU A 99 -10.37 6.22 0.62
CA GLU A 99 -10.39 5.26 1.75
C GLU A 99 -11.05 3.93 1.37
N GLU A 100 -12.18 3.97 0.66
CA GLU A 100 -12.82 2.74 0.17
C GLU A 100 -11.91 1.98 -0.81
N ALA A 101 -11.18 2.70 -1.67
CA ALA A 101 -10.21 2.10 -2.57
C ALA A 101 -9.06 1.41 -1.82
N ILE A 102 -8.59 1.99 -0.71
CA ILE A 102 -7.59 1.40 0.19
C ILE A 102 -8.13 0.11 0.81
N ASP A 103 -9.38 0.09 1.27
CA ASP A 103 -10.01 -1.11 1.85
C ASP A 103 -10.07 -2.25 0.84
N PHE A 104 -10.46 -1.97 -0.40
CA PHE A 104 -10.49 -2.98 -1.46
C PHE A 104 -9.10 -3.47 -1.87
N CYS A 105 -8.08 -2.60 -1.90
CA CYS A 105 -6.69 -3.03 -2.08
C CYS A 105 -6.25 -3.95 -0.94
N THR A 106 -6.63 -3.62 0.30
CA THR A 106 -6.28 -4.41 1.49
C THR A 106 -6.91 -5.79 1.44
N LYS A 107 -8.20 -5.91 1.08
CA LYS A 107 -8.85 -7.20 0.84
C LYS A 107 -8.16 -8.02 -0.25
N ALA A 108 -7.70 -7.39 -1.33
CA ALA A 108 -6.92 -8.08 -2.35
C ALA A 108 -5.59 -8.61 -1.80
N LEU A 109 -4.91 -7.85 -0.95
CA LEU A 109 -3.61 -8.21 -0.36
C LEU A 109 -3.72 -9.21 0.81
N GLU A 110 -4.85 -9.26 1.52
CA GLU A 110 -5.16 -10.34 2.47
C GLU A 110 -5.29 -11.69 1.76
N LEU A 111 -5.82 -11.70 0.53
CA LEU A 111 -5.87 -12.90 -0.30
C LEU A 111 -4.55 -13.18 -1.01
N ASN A 112 -3.82 -12.16 -1.45
CA ASN A 112 -2.50 -12.33 -2.06
C ASN A 112 -1.61 -11.13 -1.73
N ALA A 113 -0.78 -11.29 -0.71
CA ALA A 113 0.12 -10.24 -0.20
C ALA A 113 1.15 -9.75 -1.24
N ASN A 114 1.38 -10.51 -2.31
CA ASN A 114 2.32 -10.18 -3.37
C ASN A 114 1.65 -9.68 -4.64
N HIS A 115 0.35 -9.35 -4.60
CA HIS A 115 -0.34 -8.82 -5.76
C HIS A 115 0.15 -7.40 -6.11
N GLN A 116 1.06 -7.33 -7.08
CA GLN A 116 1.79 -6.12 -7.47
C GLN A 116 0.88 -4.93 -7.78
N LYS A 117 -0.23 -5.13 -8.50
CA LYS A 117 -1.16 -4.05 -8.87
C LYS A 117 -1.89 -3.47 -7.65
N ALA A 118 -2.27 -4.30 -6.68
CA ALA A 118 -2.90 -3.82 -5.45
C ALA A 118 -1.90 -3.10 -4.54
N LEU A 119 -0.67 -3.60 -4.42
CA LEU A 119 0.41 -2.92 -3.69
C LEU A 119 0.66 -1.52 -4.25
N LEU A 120 0.88 -1.42 -5.56
CA LEU A 120 1.18 -0.15 -6.21
C LEU A 120 0.02 0.85 -6.04
N ARG A 121 -1.22 0.39 -6.26
CA ARG A 121 -2.42 1.22 -6.10
C ARG A 121 -2.59 1.72 -4.67
N ARG A 122 -2.45 0.84 -3.68
CA ARG A 122 -2.58 1.21 -2.26
C ARG A 122 -1.47 2.16 -1.83
N ALA A 123 -0.25 1.97 -2.32
CA ALA A 123 0.86 2.90 -2.07
C ALA A 123 0.54 4.32 -2.56
N HIS A 124 0.01 4.46 -3.77
CA HIS A 124 -0.41 5.75 -4.32
C HIS A 124 -1.58 6.37 -3.53
N LEU A 125 -2.56 5.56 -3.14
CA LEU A 125 -3.69 6.02 -2.32
C LEU A 125 -3.24 6.48 -0.93
N TYR A 126 -2.34 5.74 -0.27
CA TYR A 126 -1.75 6.17 1.00
C TYR A 126 -0.99 7.48 0.86
N LYS A 127 -0.21 7.66 -0.23
CA LYS A 127 0.44 8.95 -0.52
C LYS A 127 -0.60 10.07 -0.67
N LYS A 128 -1.70 9.83 -1.37
CA LYS A 128 -2.80 10.80 -1.59
C LYS A 128 -3.49 11.19 -0.27
N CYS A 129 -3.62 10.24 0.67
CA CYS A 129 -4.17 10.46 2.01
C CYS A 129 -3.13 10.95 3.05
N ASP A 130 -1.92 11.35 2.64
CA ASP A 130 -0.80 11.78 3.50
C ASP A 130 -0.34 10.71 4.53
N ARG A 131 -0.61 9.43 4.25
CA ARG A 131 -0.19 8.26 5.01
C ARG A 131 1.17 7.77 4.50
N LEU A 132 2.19 8.61 4.71
CA LEU A 132 3.49 8.48 4.01
C LEU A 132 4.26 7.20 4.39
N ASP A 133 4.19 6.78 5.65
CA ASP A 133 4.91 5.59 6.13
C ASP A 133 4.33 4.32 5.51
N GLU A 134 3.01 4.18 5.49
CA GLU A 134 2.34 3.04 4.84
C GLU A 134 2.54 3.05 3.32
N SER A 135 2.54 4.24 2.70
CA SER A 135 2.86 4.40 1.28
C SER A 135 4.27 3.89 0.96
N LEU A 136 5.26 4.30 1.76
CA LEU A 136 6.66 3.88 1.60
C LEU A 136 6.81 2.37 1.80
N ALA A 137 6.09 1.77 2.76
CA ALA A 137 6.11 0.33 2.99
C ALA A 137 5.62 -0.45 1.76
N ASP A 138 4.47 -0.06 1.18
CA ASP A 138 3.93 -0.74 -0.01
C ASP A 138 4.82 -0.53 -1.25
N PHE A 139 5.41 0.65 -1.45
CA PHE A 139 6.37 0.88 -2.54
C PHE A 139 7.65 0.04 -2.39
N ASN A 140 8.18 -0.08 -1.18
CA ASN A 140 9.34 -0.95 -0.94
C ASN A 140 8.99 -2.42 -1.23
N ARG A 141 7.80 -2.87 -0.79
CA ARG A 141 7.34 -4.22 -1.08
C ARG A 141 7.17 -4.46 -2.58
N PHE A 142 6.64 -3.48 -3.31
CA PHE A 142 6.56 -3.54 -4.78
C PHE A 142 7.96 -3.62 -5.42
N TYR A 143 8.93 -2.83 -4.94
CA TYR A 143 10.30 -2.85 -5.44
C TYR A 143 10.99 -4.22 -5.26
N GLU A 144 10.74 -4.89 -4.13
CA GLU A 144 11.24 -6.26 -3.88
C GLU A 144 10.71 -7.27 -4.89
N LEU A 145 9.45 -7.11 -5.32
CA LEU A 145 8.81 -7.99 -6.30
C LEU A 145 9.19 -7.63 -7.75
N CYS A 146 9.45 -6.35 -8.02
CA CYS A 146 9.72 -5.80 -9.35
C CYS A 146 11.02 -4.96 -9.35
N PRO A 147 12.21 -5.56 -9.12
CA PRO A 147 13.46 -4.80 -8.97
C PRO A 147 13.89 -4.04 -10.23
N ASN A 148 13.43 -4.49 -11.40
CA ASN A 148 13.70 -3.87 -12.70
C ASN A 148 12.76 -2.70 -13.01
N ASP A 149 11.67 -2.52 -12.25
CA ASP A 149 10.80 -1.38 -12.40
C ASP A 149 11.37 -0.18 -11.64
N HIS A 150 11.87 0.79 -12.39
CA HIS A 150 12.48 2.00 -11.84
C HIS A 150 11.50 3.18 -11.73
N SER A 151 10.24 3.00 -12.13
CA SER A 151 9.23 4.06 -12.13
C SER A 151 8.95 4.63 -10.74
N ILE A 152 9.06 3.81 -9.69
CA ILE A 152 8.77 4.20 -8.31
C ILE A 152 9.96 4.82 -7.56
N ARG A 153 11.20 4.74 -8.09
CA ARG A 153 12.40 5.28 -7.44
C ARG A 153 12.28 6.77 -7.06
N PRO A 154 11.87 7.68 -7.96
CA PRO A 154 11.72 9.10 -7.58
C PRO A 154 10.68 9.29 -6.48
N ILE A 155 9.60 8.51 -6.51
CA ILE A 155 8.53 8.56 -5.50
C ILE A 155 9.06 8.13 -4.13
N VAL A 156 9.84 7.06 -4.06
CA VAL A 156 10.46 6.57 -2.82
C VAL A 156 11.44 7.59 -2.23
N ILE A 157 12.25 8.25 -3.07
CA ILE A 157 13.17 9.31 -2.63
C ILE A 157 12.39 10.49 -2.03
N GLU A 158 11.35 10.95 -2.73
CA GLU A 158 10.47 12.02 -2.26
C GLU A 158 9.82 11.66 -0.91
N LEU A 159 9.26 10.46 -0.80
CA LEU A 159 8.60 10.01 0.43
C LEU A 159 9.56 9.97 1.61
N LYS A 160 10.78 9.43 1.43
CA LYS A 160 11.80 9.39 2.49
C LYS A 160 12.18 10.78 2.96
N ALA A 161 12.37 11.73 2.04
CA ALA A 161 12.67 13.11 2.40
C ALA A 161 11.55 13.77 3.21
N ARG A 162 10.29 13.59 2.78
CA ARG A 162 9.12 14.12 3.49
C ARG A 162 8.92 13.50 4.87
N ILE A 163 9.14 12.19 5.00
CA ILE A 163 9.06 11.49 6.29
C ILE A 163 10.14 12.00 7.25
N GLU A 164 11.37 12.16 6.76
CA GLU A 164 12.48 12.68 7.57
C GLU A 164 12.22 14.12 8.04
N GLU A 165 11.77 14.99 7.13
CA GLU A 165 11.39 16.38 7.47
C GLU A 165 10.29 16.40 8.55
N ARG A 166 9.24 15.58 8.38
CA ARG A 166 8.16 15.44 9.36
C ARG A 166 8.69 14.98 10.72
N ASN A 167 9.58 13.98 10.72
CA ASN A 167 10.13 13.39 11.95
C ASN A 167 11.05 14.39 12.68
N GLU A 168 11.92 15.11 11.99
CA GLU A 168 12.79 16.13 12.58
C GLU A 168 11.98 17.32 13.13
N LYS A 169 10.90 17.71 12.46
CA LYS A 169 9.96 18.71 12.97
C LYS A 169 9.29 18.24 14.27
N MET A 170 8.73 17.03 14.27
CA MET A 170 8.11 16.44 15.48
C MET A 170 9.12 16.33 16.63
N LYS A 171 10.34 15.87 16.36
CA LYS A 171 11.43 15.77 17.34
C LYS A 171 11.76 17.12 17.96
N THR A 172 11.89 18.17 17.15
CA THR A 172 12.16 19.53 17.63
C THR A 172 11.03 20.05 18.51
N GLU A 173 9.78 19.85 18.10
CA GLU A 173 8.60 20.24 18.90
C GLU A 173 8.51 19.47 20.22
N MET A 174 8.79 18.16 20.21
CA MET A 174 8.82 17.33 21.41
C MET A 174 9.92 17.76 22.38
N LEU A 175 11.13 18.01 21.88
CA LEU A 175 12.24 18.52 22.69
C LEU A 175 11.91 19.87 23.32
N SER A 176 11.27 20.78 22.57
CA SER A 176 10.81 22.06 23.10
C SER A 176 9.77 21.87 24.22
N LYS A 177 8.79 20.99 24.03
CA LYS A 177 7.79 20.66 25.07
C LYS A 177 8.43 20.05 26.32
N LEU A 178 9.38 19.12 26.15
CA LEU A 178 10.14 18.52 27.27
C LEU A 178 10.96 19.57 28.01
N LYS A 179 11.61 20.49 27.29
CA LYS A 179 12.35 21.60 27.87
C LYS A 179 11.45 22.50 28.72
N ASN A 180 10.28 22.86 28.20
CA ASN A 180 9.30 23.68 28.90
C ASN A 180 8.79 22.98 30.18
N LEU A 181 8.52 21.68 30.10
CA LEU A 181 8.12 20.88 31.26
C LEU A 181 9.23 20.83 32.32
N GLY A 182 10.47 20.58 31.91
CA GLY A 182 11.63 20.60 32.81
C GLY A 182 11.79 21.96 33.48
N ASN A 183 11.67 23.05 32.72
CA ASN A 183 11.75 24.41 33.26
C ASN A 183 10.62 24.73 34.25
N MET A 184 9.42 24.20 34.04
CA MET A 184 8.32 24.37 35.00
C MET A 184 8.64 23.75 36.36
N VAL A 185 9.26 22.57 36.37
CA VAL A 185 9.68 21.87 37.60
C VAL A 185 10.88 22.54 38.27
N LEU A 186 11.82 23.07 37.46
CA LEU A 186 13.08 23.63 37.94
C LEU A 186 12.96 25.09 38.40
N LYS A 187 12.00 25.85 37.87
CA LYS A 187 11.84 27.28 38.16
C LYS A 187 11.67 27.61 39.66
N PRO A 188 10.89 26.86 40.48
CA PRO A 188 10.80 27.10 41.92
C PRO A 188 12.13 26.97 42.66
N PHE A 189 13.10 26.24 42.10
CA PHE A 189 14.44 26.06 42.66
C PHE A 189 15.46 27.07 42.10
N GLY A 190 15.02 28.04 41.29
CA GLY A 190 15.92 28.96 40.59
C GLY A 190 16.75 28.30 39.49
N LEU A 191 16.28 27.15 38.97
CA LEU A 191 16.97 26.35 37.95
C LEU A 191 16.23 26.37 36.61
N SER A 192 16.96 25.99 35.56
CA SER A 192 16.51 25.79 34.18
C SER A 192 17.17 24.53 33.62
N THR A 193 16.53 23.91 32.64
CA THR A 193 17.11 22.87 31.78
C THR A 193 18.38 23.35 31.08
N ASP A 194 18.53 24.66 30.86
CA ASP A 194 19.76 25.25 30.31
C ASP A 194 20.95 25.19 31.27
N ASN A 195 20.71 24.97 32.57
CA ASN A 195 21.78 24.77 33.54
C ASN A 195 22.45 23.40 33.42
N PHE A 196 21.88 22.46 32.66
CA PHE A 196 22.39 21.11 32.52
C PHE A 196 22.90 20.89 31.09
N GLN A 197 24.21 20.78 30.90
CA GLN A 197 24.85 20.53 29.61
C GLN A 197 25.25 19.06 29.49
N CYS A 198 24.67 18.36 28.53
CA CYS A 198 25.11 17.02 28.15
C CYS A 198 26.33 17.11 27.21
N VAL A 199 27.44 16.51 27.61
CA VAL A 199 28.67 16.38 26.81
C VAL A 199 28.87 14.90 26.48
N GLN A 200 29.04 14.59 25.19
CA GLN A 200 29.36 13.24 24.73
C GLN A 200 30.88 13.10 24.56
N ASN A 201 31.47 12.06 25.14
CA ASN A 201 32.87 11.72 24.90
C ASN A 201 33.01 11.09 23.50
N PRO A 202 33.81 11.66 22.58
CA PRO A 202 33.93 11.17 21.21
C PRO A 202 34.67 9.83 21.08
N GLU A 203 35.49 9.43 22.06
CA GLU A 203 36.24 8.17 22.03
C GLU A 203 35.44 6.98 22.56
N THR A 204 34.65 7.20 23.62
CA THR A 204 33.90 6.14 24.30
C THR A 204 32.41 6.14 23.97
N GLY A 205 31.90 7.22 23.38
CA GLY A 205 30.47 7.45 23.15
C GLY A 205 29.66 7.74 24.42
N SER A 206 30.29 7.76 25.61
CA SER A 206 29.61 7.96 26.89
C SER A 206 29.13 9.40 27.09
N TYR A 207 27.95 9.59 27.69
CA TYR A 207 27.40 10.90 28.01
C TYR A 207 27.69 11.29 29.46
N SER A 208 28.14 12.53 29.69
CA SER A 208 28.25 13.16 31.01
C SER A 208 27.37 14.40 31.06
N VAL A 209 26.63 14.59 32.17
CA VAL A 209 25.82 15.80 32.38
C VAL A 209 26.56 16.72 33.34
N ASN A 210 26.91 17.91 32.87
CA ASN A 210 27.56 18.95 33.67
C ASN A 210 26.52 20.00 34.08
N PHE A 211 26.57 20.42 35.34
CA PHE A 211 25.74 21.51 35.83
C PHE A 211 26.52 22.83 35.82
N GLN A 212 25.96 23.86 35.17
CA GLN A 212 26.48 25.22 35.19
C GLN A 212 25.48 26.15 35.87
N SER A 213 25.89 26.72 37.01
CA SER A 213 25.12 27.74 37.71
C SER A 213 25.28 29.07 36.99
N ASN A 214 24.25 29.49 36.24
CA ASN A 214 24.18 30.87 35.76
C ASN A 214 23.69 31.75 36.91
N ASN A 215 24.61 32.21 37.75
CA ASN A 215 24.36 33.32 38.66
C ASN A 215 24.22 34.60 37.81
N ASN A 216 23.00 34.97 37.42
CA ASN A 216 22.75 36.36 37.04
C ASN A 216 22.79 37.20 38.33
N PRO A 217 23.73 38.16 38.48
CA PRO A 217 23.62 39.15 39.53
C PRO A 217 22.35 39.98 39.28
N LYS A 218 21.61 40.21 40.36
CA LYS A 218 20.34 40.94 40.40
C LYS A 218 20.41 42.32 39.75
#